data_AF-A0A2R8C007-F1
#
_entry.id   AF-A0A2R8C007-F1
#
_cell.length_a   1.000
_cell.length_b   1.000
_cell.length_c   1.000
_cell.angle_alpha   90.00
_cell.angle_beta   90.00
_cell.angle_gamma   90.00
#
_symmetry.space_group_name_H-M   'P 1'
#
loop_
_entity.id
_entity.type
_entity.pdbx_description
1 polymer ?
#
loop_
_entity_poly.entity_id
_entity_poly.type
_entity_poly.pdbx_seq_one_letter_code
_entity_poly.pdbx_strand_id
1 'polypeptide(L)'
;MLDDAQETWHPGSFTKNFGWGSERNGLSALHRAICVGFGSDRHDVPRNVFRERLERAGINFFIPANFFLYNVNANGSGKAEDRIAFDELVFQATAFEHSLDFDRLALLAFNLSLVGSWHGSKSWQRRPALWSNRYIVERLRHAHRWDVSKVDADDIQAFLEGDARYRGRTTRKHSTNLAYLYRLGGLHDVVSSRIERWWMNATFLAADRFSRAGIARRVTLPSLHEAFAEFGFLDLTGGPSVEKRYALERALEVFVSVHGAGRFAASENALSTGRTNDPRPFGIVDKKLPRAPKALPPGVDASFDVLDASFSHLDYDAMQCFEPDAFVRDASLRALSRLRDLQIAPTMTSDEITALTRD
;
A
#
# COMPACT_ATOMS: atom_id res chain seq x y z
N MET A 1 1.79 20.29 -11.02
CA MET A 1 0.95 21.48 -10.73
C MET A 1 0.02 21.12 -9.57
N LEU A 2 0.60 20.90 -8.39
CA LEU A 2 -0.13 21.00 -7.13
C LEU A 2 -0.02 22.48 -6.79
N ASP A 3 -1.14 23.18 -6.88
CA ASP A 3 -1.18 24.63 -6.72
C ASP A 3 -0.62 25.03 -5.35
N ASP A 4 0.33 25.96 -5.35
CA ASP A 4 1.10 26.49 -4.21
C ASP A 4 0.24 27.38 -3.31
N ALA A 5 -1.05 27.06 -3.20
CA ALA A 5 -1.94 27.62 -2.20
C ALA A 5 -1.44 27.16 -0.83
N GLN A 6 -0.53 27.95 -0.25
CA GLN A 6 -0.02 27.91 1.12
C GLN A 6 -0.50 26.66 1.86
N GLU A 7 0.26 25.57 1.77
CA GLU A 7 -0.14 24.21 2.18
C GLU A 7 -0.73 24.21 3.59
N THR A 8 -2.05 24.42 3.71
CA THR A 8 -2.71 24.70 4.99
C THR A 8 -3.28 23.40 5.53
N TRP A 9 -2.89 23.05 6.75
CA TRP A 9 -3.28 21.79 7.36
C TRP A 9 -4.52 21.98 8.21
N HIS A 10 -5.64 21.47 7.70
CA HIS A 10 -6.92 21.44 8.39
C HIS A 10 -7.11 20.06 9.05
N PRO A 11 -6.81 19.92 10.36
CA PRO A 11 -6.98 18.63 11.01
C PRO A 11 -8.47 18.32 11.14
N GLY A 12 -8.90 17.21 10.52
CA GLY A 12 -10.24 16.67 10.71
C GLY A 12 -10.31 15.81 11.98
N SER A 13 -11.51 15.63 12.54
CA SER A 13 -11.69 14.71 13.66
C SER A 13 -11.68 13.27 13.16
N PHE A 14 -10.54 12.59 13.26
CA PHE A 14 -10.42 11.20 12.81
C PHE A 14 -10.75 10.15 13.88
N THR A 15 -11.14 10.54 15.11
CA THR A 15 -11.11 9.62 16.26
C THR A 15 -12.32 9.52 17.15
N LYS A 16 -13.28 10.46 17.12
CA LYS A 16 -14.20 10.57 18.27
C LYS A 16 -15.10 9.34 18.48
N ASN A 17 -15.33 8.47 17.47
CA ASN A 17 -16.27 7.35 17.56
C ASN A 17 -15.92 6.12 16.67
N PHE A 18 -14.68 5.94 16.20
CA PHE A 18 -14.39 4.84 15.26
C PHE A 18 -13.94 3.53 15.92
N GLY A 19 -13.43 3.58 17.16
CA GLY A 19 -13.06 2.36 17.91
C GLY A 19 -12.05 1.49 17.14
N TRP A 20 -10.87 2.05 16.82
CA TRP A 20 -9.84 1.45 15.95
C TRP A 20 -9.54 -0.04 16.17
N GLY A 21 -9.53 -0.45 17.43
CA GLY A 21 -9.10 -1.77 17.89
C GLY A 21 -8.39 -1.64 19.22
N SER A 22 -7.62 -2.67 19.58
CA SER A 22 -6.69 -2.64 20.70
C SER A 22 -5.30 -3.04 20.18
N GLU A 23 -4.26 -2.91 21.00
CA GLU A 23 -2.90 -3.34 20.62
C GLU A 23 -2.83 -4.80 20.17
N ARG A 24 -3.75 -5.65 20.65
CA ARG A 24 -3.83 -7.06 20.24
C ARG A 24 -4.46 -7.27 18.86
N ASN A 25 -5.30 -6.34 18.41
CA ASN A 25 -6.12 -6.49 17.20
C ASN A 25 -5.94 -5.32 16.21
N GLY A 26 -4.86 -4.55 16.33
CA GLY A 26 -4.44 -3.51 15.40
C GLY A 26 -5.57 -2.60 14.90
N LEU A 27 -5.66 -2.43 13.57
CA LEU A 27 -6.71 -1.68 12.88
C LEU A 27 -7.83 -2.60 12.34
N SER A 28 -8.14 -3.69 13.05
CA SER A 28 -9.21 -4.63 12.67
C SER A 28 -10.58 -3.97 12.49
N ALA A 29 -10.88 -2.87 13.21
CA ALA A 29 -12.13 -2.15 12.99
C ALA A 29 -12.18 -1.46 11.61
N LEU A 30 -11.04 -0.97 11.11
CA LEU A 30 -10.92 -0.44 9.75
C LEU A 30 -11.07 -1.57 8.73
N HIS A 31 -10.38 -2.69 8.92
CA HIS A 31 -10.52 -3.87 8.06
C HIS A 31 -11.99 -4.29 7.96
N ARG A 32 -12.66 -4.47 9.09
CA ARG A 32 -14.10 -4.79 9.16
C ARG A 32 -14.96 -3.75 8.46
N ALA A 33 -14.69 -2.46 8.66
CA ALA A 33 -15.46 -1.40 8.01
C ALA A 33 -15.36 -1.48 6.48
N ILE A 34 -14.16 -1.74 5.95
CA ILE A 34 -13.96 -1.91 4.50
C ILE A 34 -14.70 -3.15 3.99
N CYS A 35 -14.56 -4.29 4.67
CA CYS A 35 -15.25 -5.53 4.33
C CYS A 35 -16.78 -5.37 4.32
N VAL A 36 -17.35 -4.70 5.33
CA VAL A 36 -18.79 -4.41 5.39
C VAL A 36 -19.22 -3.46 4.28
N GLY A 37 -18.44 -2.42 4.03
CA GLY A 37 -18.79 -1.38 3.06
C GLY A 37 -18.74 -1.86 1.61
N PHE A 38 -17.79 -2.73 1.25
CA PHE A 38 -17.69 -3.33 -0.08
C PHE A 38 -18.47 -4.64 -0.20
N GLY A 39 -18.62 -5.42 0.86
CA GLY A 39 -19.30 -6.72 0.81
C GLY A 39 -18.62 -7.66 -0.20
N SER A 40 -19.40 -8.20 -1.13
CA SER A 40 -18.91 -9.04 -2.22
C SER A 40 -18.43 -8.24 -3.43
N ASP A 41 -18.62 -6.92 -3.46
CA ASP A 41 -18.25 -6.10 -4.62
C ASP A 41 -16.72 -6.10 -4.81
N ARG A 42 -16.27 -6.19 -6.06
CA ARG A 42 -14.86 -6.19 -6.46
C ARG A 42 -14.50 -5.00 -7.37
N HIS A 43 -15.35 -3.98 -7.36
CA HIS A 43 -15.25 -2.74 -8.12
C HIS A 43 -15.58 -1.51 -7.27
N ASP A 44 -15.37 -0.31 -7.80
CA ASP A 44 -15.73 0.95 -7.15
C ASP A 44 -17.21 0.92 -6.71
N VAL A 45 -17.53 1.36 -5.49
CA VAL A 45 -18.90 1.34 -4.93
C VAL A 45 -19.44 2.75 -4.74
N PRO A 46 -20.74 3.00 -4.97
CA PRO A 46 -21.34 4.28 -4.63
C PRO A 46 -21.13 4.64 -3.15
N ARG A 47 -20.73 5.88 -2.87
CA ARG A 47 -20.38 6.35 -1.52
C ARG A 47 -21.57 6.33 -0.56
N ASN A 48 -22.79 6.53 -1.07
CA ASN A 48 -24.03 6.36 -0.30
C ASN A 48 -24.29 4.90 0.05
N VAL A 49 -24.12 3.96 -0.89
CA VAL A 49 -24.28 2.52 -0.63
C VAL A 49 -23.28 2.04 0.42
N PHE A 50 -22.02 2.47 0.30
CA PHE A 50 -20.99 2.19 1.31
C PHE A 50 -21.43 2.73 2.70
N ARG A 51 -21.92 3.98 2.76
CA ARG A 51 -22.42 4.57 4.01
C ARG A 51 -23.57 3.77 4.62
N GLU A 52 -24.59 3.44 3.84
CA GLU A 52 -25.77 2.71 4.30
C GLU A 52 -25.40 1.33 4.87
N ARG A 53 -24.44 0.63 4.25
CA ARG A 53 -23.93 -0.65 4.74
C ARG A 53 -23.25 -0.51 6.10
N LEU A 54 -22.42 0.52 6.28
CA LEU A 54 -21.74 0.80 7.55
C LEU A 54 -22.73 1.21 8.65
N GLU A 55 -23.70 2.07 8.33
CA GLU A 55 -24.72 2.52 9.27
C GLU A 55 -25.59 1.35 9.78
N ARG A 56 -25.99 0.45 8.88
CA ARG A 56 -26.70 -0.79 9.25
C ARG A 56 -25.90 -1.69 10.19
N ALA A 57 -24.57 -1.66 10.08
CA ALA A 57 -23.67 -2.42 10.95
C ALA A 57 -23.23 -1.65 12.22
N GLY A 58 -23.76 -0.44 12.45
CA GLY A 58 -23.38 0.42 13.57
C GLY A 58 -21.94 0.95 13.49
N ILE A 59 -21.35 1.02 12.29
CA ILE A 59 -19.96 1.43 12.06
C ILE A 59 -19.94 2.89 11.59
N ASN A 60 -19.00 3.69 12.12
CA ASN A 60 -18.83 5.07 11.68
C ASN A 60 -18.23 5.16 10.27
N PHE A 61 -19.02 5.67 9.33
CA PHE A 61 -18.68 5.88 7.93
C PHE A 61 -17.55 6.89 7.68
N PHE A 62 -17.53 7.99 8.43
CA PHE A 62 -16.72 9.15 8.07
C PHE A 62 -15.23 8.89 8.18
N ILE A 63 -14.80 8.02 9.09
CA ILE A 63 -13.37 7.78 9.31
C ILE A 63 -12.74 6.96 8.16
N PRO A 64 -13.24 5.77 7.81
CA PRO A 64 -12.72 5.03 6.65
C PRO A 64 -12.79 5.87 5.39
N ALA A 65 -13.95 6.47 5.13
CA ALA A 65 -14.24 7.12 3.86
C ALA A 65 -13.53 8.46 3.67
N ASN A 66 -13.13 9.15 4.74
CA ASN A 66 -12.49 10.47 4.64
C ASN A 66 -11.00 10.46 4.93
N PHE A 67 -10.42 9.39 5.51
CA PHE A 67 -9.00 9.37 5.89
C PHE A 67 -8.20 8.22 5.27
N PHE A 68 -8.87 7.13 4.86
CA PHE A 68 -8.19 5.93 4.37
C PHE A 68 -8.56 5.65 2.93
N LEU A 69 -9.85 5.68 2.58
CA LEU A 69 -10.35 5.25 1.29
C LEU A 69 -10.29 6.38 0.25
N TYR A 70 -10.09 5.99 -1.01
CA TYR A 70 -10.00 6.95 -2.12
C TYR A 70 -11.38 7.23 -2.72
N ASN A 71 -11.72 8.51 -2.83
CA ASN A 71 -13.00 9.01 -3.34
C ASN A 71 -12.86 9.47 -4.78
N VAL A 72 -13.77 9.01 -5.63
CA VAL A 72 -13.83 9.37 -7.04
C VAL A 72 -15.15 10.10 -7.28
N ASN A 73 -15.06 11.28 -7.86
CA ASN A 73 -16.22 11.94 -8.44
C ASN A 73 -16.31 11.50 -9.90
N ALA A 74 -17.22 10.56 -10.19
CA ALA A 74 -17.43 10.08 -11.55
C ALA A 74 -18.45 10.97 -12.24
N ASN A 75 -18.00 11.78 -13.22
CA ASN A 75 -18.89 12.48 -14.14
C ASN A 75 -19.33 11.52 -15.26
N GLY A 76 -20.33 10.68 -14.97
CA GLY A 76 -21.09 9.95 -15.98
C GLY A 76 -22.24 10.81 -16.52
N SER A 77 -22.70 10.52 -17.74
CA SER A 77 -23.66 11.27 -18.57
C SER A 77 -25.10 11.39 -18.02
N GLY A 78 -25.27 11.84 -16.77
CA GLY A 78 -26.58 12.19 -16.25
C GLY A 78 -26.62 12.67 -14.79
N LYS A 79 -25.74 12.16 -13.92
CA LYS A 79 -25.54 12.66 -12.55
C LYS A 79 -24.11 12.33 -12.11
N ALA A 80 -23.40 13.31 -11.56
CA ALA A 80 -22.15 13.06 -10.86
C ALA A 80 -22.47 12.13 -9.66
N GLU A 81 -21.87 10.94 -9.65
CA GLU A 81 -22.02 9.99 -8.55
C GLU A 81 -20.69 9.87 -7.82
N ASP A 82 -20.72 10.15 -6.53
CA ASP A 82 -19.56 9.96 -5.66
C ASP A 82 -19.38 8.47 -5.37
N ARG A 83 -18.18 7.96 -5.64
CA ARG A 83 -17.82 6.55 -5.45
C ARG A 83 -16.61 6.42 -4.55
N ILE A 84 -16.51 5.29 -3.86
CA ILE A 84 -15.30 4.84 -3.18
C ILE A 84 -14.59 3.86 -4.11
N ALA A 85 -13.33 4.14 -4.42
CA ALA A 85 -12.53 3.31 -5.32
C ALA A 85 -12.20 1.96 -4.70
N PHE A 86 -12.26 0.91 -5.52
CA PHE A 86 -11.61 -0.36 -5.23
C PHE A 86 -10.12 -0.22 -5.59
N ASP A 87 -9.32 0.14 -4.60
CA ASP A 87 -7.86 0.26 -4.70
C ASP A 87 -7.17 -0.89 -3.94
N GLU A 88 -5.83 -0.90 -3.93
CA GLU A 88 -5.06 -1.93 -3.25
C GLU A 88 -5.41 -2.11 -1.76
N LEU A 89 -5.78 -1.05 -1.02
CA LEU A 89 -6.15 -1.18 0.39
C LEU A 89 -7.45 -1.97 0.54
N VAL A 90 -8.42 -1.70 -0.34
CA VAL A 90 -9.69 -2.43 -0.38
C VAL A 90 -9.49 -3.87 -0.82
N PHE A 91 -8.66 -4.11 -1.83
CA PHE A 91 -8.30 -5.44 -2.26
C PHE A 91 -7.70 -6.26 -1.12
N GLN A 92 -6.72 -5.70 -0.40
CA GLN A 92 -6.10 -6.40 0.73
C GLN A 92 -7.10 -6.71 1.85
N ALA A 93 -8.01 -5.78 2.17
CA ALA A 93 -9.05 -6.02 3.18
C ALA A 93 -10.04 -7.13 2.76
N THR A 94 -10.49 -7.10 1.51
CA THR A 94 -11.59 -7.95 1.03
C THR A 94 -11.14 -9.34 0.55
N ALA A 95 -9.84 -9.52 0.31
CA ALA A 95 -9.27 -10.76 -0.18
C ALA A 95 -8.45 -11.54 0.87
N PHE A 96 -8.11 -10.91 2.00
CA PHE A 96 -7.31 -11.52 3.07
C PHE A 96 -7.89 -11.22 4.45
N GLU A 97 -7.58 -12.09 5.41
CA GLU A 97 -7.86 -11.83 6.82
C GLU A 97 -7.06 -10.61 7.33
N HIS A 98 -7.54 -10.04 8.44
CA HIS A 98 -6.84 -8.95 9.10
C HIS A 98 -5.44 -9.39 9.55
N SER A 99 -4.44 -8.53 9.34
CA SER A 99 -3.04 -8.81 9.65
C SER A 99 -2.26 -7.53 9.94
N LEU A 100 -1.05 -7.68 10.50
CA LEU A 100 -0.13 -6.56 10.69
C LEU A 100 0.28 -5.90 9.37
N ASP A 101 0.34 -6.67 8.28
CA ASP A 101 0.61 -6.12 6.95
C ASP A 101 -0.51 -5.18 6.47
N PHE A 102 -1.77 -5.55 6.76
CA PHE A 102 -2.90 -4.67 6.51
C PHE A 102 -2.81 -3.39 7.37
N ASP A 103 -2.43 -3.52 8.65
CA ASP A 103 -2.30 -2.38 9.55
C ASP A 103 -1.26 -1.36 9.06
N ARG A 104 -0.09 -1.85 8.61
CA ARG A 104 0.97 -1.01 8.03
C ARG A 104 0.55 -0.39 6.70
N LEU A 105 -0.16 -1.13 5.85
CA LEU A 105 -0.72 -0.61 4.61
C LEU A 105 -1.75 0.52 4.87
N ALA A 106 -2.65 0.32 5.83
CA ALA A 106 -3.60 1.33 6.25
C ALA A 106 -2.92 2.56 6.85
N LEU A 107 -1.85 2.35 7.64
CA LEU A 107 -1.05 3.44 8.18
C LEU A 107 -0.38 4.24 7.08
N LEU A 108 0.15 3.59 6.05
CA LEU A 108 0.64 4.28 4.87
C LEU A 108 -0.48 5.02 4.14
N ALA A 109 -1.66 4.42 3.95
CA ALA A 109 -2.79 5.10 3.29
C ALA A 109 -3.13 6.43 3.98
N PHE A 110 -3.12 6.42 5.32
CA PHE A 110 -3.32 7.61 6.15
C PHE A 110 -2.19 8.63 5.96
N ASN A 111 -0.93 8.19 6.05
CA ASN A 111 0.24 9.06 5.92
C ASN A 111 0.47 9.58 4.50
N LEU A 112 0.06 8.86 3.46
CA LEU A 112 0.05 9.35 2.08
C LEU A 112 -0.94 10.53 1.95
N SER A 113 -2.03 10.47 2.72
CA SER A 113 -3.05 11.51 2.81
C SER A 113 -3.52 11.91 1.41
N LEU A 114 -3.97 10.92 0.65
CA LEU A 114 -4.50 11.10 -0.69
C LEU A 114 -5.81 10.31 -0.78
N VAL A 115 -6.92 11.00 -0.56
CA VAL A 115 -8.26 10.39 -0.46
C VAL A 115 -9.21 10.85 -1.58
N GLY A 116 -8.71 11.58 -2.57
CA GLY A 116 -9.51 12.06 -3.70
C GLY A 116 -10.57 13.09 -3.30
N SER A 117 -11.59 13.28 -4.13
CA SER A 117 -12.67 14.24 -3.86
C SER A 117 -14.04 13.66 -4.14
N TRP A 118 -15.04 14.20 -3.46
CA TRP A 118 -16.45 13.91 -3.67
C TRP A 118 -17.25 15.22 -3.75
N HIS A 119 -18.50 15.17 -4.17
CA HIS A 119 -19.35 16.33 -4.31
C HIS A 119 -19.53 17.05 -2.96
N GLY A 120 -19.32 18.38 -2.96
CA GLY A 120 -19.34 19.19 -1.74
C GLY A 120 -18.09 19.07 -0.86
N SER A 121 -17.09 18.26 -1.23
CA SER A 121 -15.80 18.25 -0.54
C SER A 121 -15.03 19.55 -0.80
N LYS A 122 -14.38 20.06 0.24
CA LYS A 122 -13.48 21.22 0.15
C LYS A 122 -12.11 20.77 -0.37
N SER A 123 -11.35 21.68 -0.98
CA SER A 123 -10.06 21.36 -1.61
C SER A 123 -9.09 20.64 -0.67
N TRP A 124 -9.00 21.08 0.59
CA TRP A 124 -8.14 20.46 1.61
C TRP A 124 -8.59 19.08 2.08
N GLN A 125 -9.85 18.70 1.84
CA GLN A 125 -10.34 17.35 2.19
C GLN A 125 -9.81 16.27 1.25
N ARG A 126 -9.17 16.65 0.14
CA ARG A 126 -8.43 15.72 -0.72
C ARG A 126 -7.18 15.12 -0.06
N ARG A 127 -6.63 15.86 0.92
CA ARG A 127 -5.44 15.50 1.71
C ARG A 127 -5.69 15.76 3.21
N PRO A 128 -6.60 15.00 3.83
CA PRO A 128 -7.17 15.26 5.16
C PRO A 128 -6.18 15.14 6.32
N ALA A 129 -5.11 14.36 6.13
CA ALA A 129 -4.06 14.07 7.10
C ALA A 129 -2.68 14.58 6.61
N LEU A 130 -2.66 15.68 5.85
CA LEU A 130 -1.41 16.22 5.29
C LEU A 130 -0.38 16.59 6.36
N TRP A 131 -0.84 17.01 7.53
CA TRP A 131 0.01 17.22 8.71
C TRP A 131 0.70 15.92 9.18
N SER A 132 0.06 14.75 9.05
CA SER A 132 0.66 13.45 9.37
C SER A 132 1.73 13.06 8.36
N ASN A 133 1.44 13.27 7.07
CA ASN A 133 2.42 13.11 6.00
C ASN A 133 3.68 13.93 6.29
N ARG A 134 3.50 15.22 6.62
CA ARG A 134 4.57 16.16 6.88
C ARG A 134 5.30 15.85 8.18
N TYR A 135 4.62 15.33 9.20
CA TYR A 135 5.29 14.80 10.38
C TYR A 135 6.25 13.65 10.01
N ILE A 136 5.83 12.69 9.19
CA ILE A 136 6.73 11.59 8.77
C ILE A 136 7.93 12.13 7.99
N VAL A 137 7.70 12.97 6.98
CA VAL A 137 8.77 13.46 6.10
C VAL A 137 9.69 14.46 6.81
N GLU A 138 9.14 15.47 7.47
CA GLU A 138 9.91 16.58 8.03
C GLU A 138 10.44 16.29 9.43
N ARG A 139 9.66 15.62 10.29
CA ARG A 139 10.04 15.33 11.68
C ARG A 139 10.72 13.98 11.80
N LEU A 140 10.01 12.89 11.47
CA LEU A 140 10.53 11.54 11.69
C LEU A 140 11.73 11.22 10.78
N ARG A 141 11.63 11.50 9.47
CA ARG A 141 12.69 11.20 8.51
C ARG A 141 13.88 12.14 8.64
N HIS A 142 13.67 13.46 8.67
CA HIS A 142 14.79 14.41 8.65
C HIS A 142 15.38 14.71 10.04
N ALA A 143 14.55 15.00 11.04
CA ALA A 143 15.05 15.34 12.38
C ALA A 143 15.40 14.09 13.20
N HIS A 144 14.51 13.09 13.22
CA HIS A 144 14.71 11.88 14.02
C HIS A 144 15.45 10.76 13.27
N ARG A 145 15.68 10.89 11.96
CA ARG A 145 16.33 9.86 11.12
C ARG A 145 15.69 8.48 11.24
N TRP A 146 14.35 8.44 11.26
CA TRP A 146 13.54 7.23 11.47
C TRP A 146 13.70 6.56 12.84
N ASP A 147 14.20 7.29 13.83
CA ASP A 147 14.17 6.85 15.24
C ASP A 147 12.73 6.94 15.79
N VAL A 148 11.98 5.84 15.61
CA VAL A 148 10.59 5.69 16.05
C VAL A 148 10.41 5.76 17.57
N SER A 149 11.48 5.57 18.36
CA SER A 149 11.40 5.67 19.83
C SER A 149 11.09 7.09 20.31
N LYS A 150 11.33 8.09 19.45
CA LYS A 150 11.03 9.51 19.69
C LYS A 150 9.61 9.92 19.29
N VAL A 151 8.84 8.99 18.71
CA VAL A 151 7.49 9.28 18.22
C VAL A 151 6.48 9.04 19.33
N ASP A 152 6.11 10.12 20.01
CA ASP A 152 5.06 10.13 21.01
C ASP A 152 4.11 11.32 20.85
N ALA A 153 3.11 11.42 21.72
CA ALA A 153 2.12 12.49 21.66
C ALA A 153 2.72 13.88 21.91
N ASP A 154 3.80 13.98 22.68
CA ASP A 154 4.43 15.24 23.04
C ASP A 154 5.29 15.75 21.88
N ASP A 155 6.07 14.86 21.23
CA ASP A 155 6.84 15.20 20.02
C ASP A 155 5.93 15.61 18.85
N ILE A 156 4.84 14.86 18.61
CA ILE A 156 3.87 15.22 17.57
C ILE A 156 3.20 16.56 17.89
N GLN A 157 2.86 16.81 19.15
CA GLN A 157 2.28 18.08 19.57
C GLN A 157 3.25 19.25 19.34
N ALA A 158 4.51 19.10 19.75
CA ALA A 158 5.53 20.12 19.53
C ALA A 158 5.73 20.44 18.04
N PHE A 159 5.70 19.41 17.18
CA PHE A 159 5.74 19.62 15.72
C PHE A 159 4.54 20.41 15.22
N LEU A 160 3.32 20.04 15.60
CA LEU A 160 2.10 20.71 15.12
C LEU A 160 1.94 22.14 15.65
N GLU A 161 2.36 22.41 16.89
CA GLU A 161 2.34 23.74 17.50
C GLU A 161 3.40 24.67 16.93
N GLY A 162 4.54 24.11 16.51
CA GLY A 162 5.64 24.85 15.91
C GLY A 162 5.42 25.23 14.44
N ASP A 163 4.38 24.72 13.78
CA ASP A 163 4.18 24.90 12.34
C ASP A 163 3.01 25.82 12.00
N ALA A 164 3.33 26.94 11.33
CA ALA A 164 2.36 27.93 10.89
C ALA A 164 1.38 27.43 9.82
N ARG A 165 1.55 26.23 9.24
CA ARG A 165 0.58 25.59 8.34
C ARG A 165 -0.59 24.95 9.09
N TYR A 166 -0.41 24.60 10.37
CA TYR A 166 -1.47 23.97 11.18
C TYR A 166 -2.58 24.97 11.56
N ARG A 167 -3.84 24.58 11.34
CA ARG A 167 -5.04 25.41 11.65
C ARG A 167 -5.98 24.78 12.67
N GLY A 168 -5.55 23.73 13.36
CA GLY A 168 -6.35 23.08 14.40
C GLY A 168 -6.40 23.88 15.69
N ARG A 169 -7.57 23.88 16.35
CA ARG A 169 -7.73 24.49 17.68
C ARG A 169 -7.19 23.63 18.83
N THR A 170 -7.09 22.31 18.63
CA THR A 170 -6.74 21.35 19.69
C THR A 170 -5.61 20.43 19.24
N THR A 171 -4.37 20.82 19.39
CA THR A 171 -3.18 20.03 19.01
C THR A 171 -3.08 18.75 19.82
N ARG A 172 -3.18 18.83 21.16
CA ARG A 172 -3.06 17.69 22.08
C ARG A 172 -3.88 16.47 21.66
N LYS A 173 -5.16 16.67 21.39
CA LYS A 173 -6.06 15.58 21.00
C LYS A 173 -5.61 14.92 19.69
N HIS A 174 -5.17 15.68 18.70
CA HIS A 174 -4.71 15.10 17.43
C HIS A 174 -3.41 14.33 17.62
N SER A 175 -2.49 14.87 18.41
CA SER A 175 -1.20 14.23 18.70
C SER A 175 -1.34 12.91 19.46
N THR A 176 -2.15 12.87 20.52
CA THR A 176 -2.44 11.63 21.25
C THR A 176 -3.06 10.57 20.35
N ASN A 177 -3.98 10.98 19.47
CA ASN A 177 -4.64 10.07 18.55
C ASN A 177 -3.71 9.56 17.45
N LEU A 178 -2.83 10.41 16.93
CA LEU A 178 -1.85 10.00 15.94
C LEU A 178 -0.81 9.05 16.56
N ALA A 179 -0.28 9.37 17.75
CA ALA A 179 0.62 8.48 18.48
C ALA A 179 -0.03 7.10 18.72
N TYR A 180 -1.30 7.09 19.10
CA TYR A 180 -2.06 5.85 19.25
C TYR A 180 -2.22 5.08 17.94
N LEU A 181 -2.54 5.78 16.84
CA LEU A 181 -2.65 5.17 15.51
C LEU A 181 -1.30 4.59 15.04
N TYR A 182 -0.18 5.29 15.26
CA TYR A 182 1.16 4.80 14.95
C TYR A 182 1.55 3.57 15.74
N ARG A 183 1.15 3.50 17.01
CA ARG A 183 1.36 2.32 17.84
C ARG A 183 0.55 1.13 17.33
N LEU A 184 -0.74 1.31 17.06
CA LEU A 184 -1.61 0.25 16.53
C LEU A 184 -1.20 -0.19 15.12
N GLY A 185 -0.84 0.76 14.26
CA GLY A 185 -0.43 0.52 12.87
C GLY A 185 0.98 -0.04 12.70
N GLY A 186 1.71 -0.26 13.79
CA GLY A 186 3.05 -0.85 13.75
C GLY A 186 4.10 0.05 13.10
N LEU A 187 4.10 1.36 13.38
CA LEU A 187 5.09 2.30 12.80
C LEU A 187 6.54 1.85 13.03
N HIS A 188 6.81 1.17 14.14
CA HIS A 188 8.15 0.65 14.45
C HIS A 188 8.70 -0.31 13.40
N ASP A 189 7.83 -1.09 12.75
CA ASP A 189 8.22 -2.07 11.73
C ASP A 189 8.36 -1.44 10.34
N VAL A 190 7.84 -0.22 10.13
CA VAL A 190 7.98 0.51 8.86
C VAL A 190 9.45 0.84 8.55
N VAL A 191 10.30 0.91 9.58
CA VAL A 191 11.74 1.19 9.47
C VAL A 191 12.54 -0.02 8.99
N SER A 192 11.92 -1.20 8.87
CA SER A 192 12.57 -2.41 8.37
C SER A 192 13.35 -2.11 7.07
N SER A 193 14.60 -2.58 7.05
CA SER A 193 15.46 -2.47 5.87
C SER A 193 15.08 -3.45 4.78
N ARG A 194 14.34 -4.51 5.14
CA ARG A 194 13.90 -5.57 4.24
C ARG A 194 12.55 -5.23 3.62
N ILE A 195 12.36 -5.67 2.39
CA ILE A 195 11.06 -5.57 1.73
C ILE A 195 10.10 -6.61 2.29
N GLU A 196 8.98 -6.13 2.79
CA GLU A 196 7.89 -6.95 3.31
C GLU A 196 6.67 -6.84 2.40
N ARG A 197 5.71 -7.74 2.58
CA ARG A 197 4.50 -7.81 1.74
C ARG A 197 3.69 -6.52 1.81
N TRP A 198 3.55 -5.92 2.99
CA TRP A 198 2.87 -4.63 3.14
C TRP A 198 3.52 -3.53 2.29
N TRP A 199 4.85 -3.54 2.14
CA TRP A 199 5.59 -2.53 1.38
C TRP A 199 5.29 -2.64 -0.12
N MET A 200 5.23 -3.87 -0.65
CA MET A 200 4.84 -4.13 -2.04
C MET A 200 3.39 -3.71 -2.30
N ASN A 201 2.48 -3.97 -1.37
CA ASN A 201 1.09 -3.51 -1.44
C ASN A 201 1.00 -1.97 -1.34
N ALA A 202 1.83 -1.36 -0.50
CA ALA A 202 1.95 0.08 -0.35
C ALA A 202 2.34 0.77 -1.67
N THR A 203 3.26 0.19 -2.43
CA THR A 203 3.61 0.67 -3.78
C THR A 203 2.40 0.63 -4.71
N PHE A 204 1.66 -0.48 -4.75
CA PHE A 204 0.45 -0.59 -5.58
C PHE A 204 -0.64 0.39 -5.17
N LEU A 205 -0.83 0.58 -3.86
CA LEU A 205 -1.76 1.56 -3.32
C LEU A 205 -1.42 2.99 -3.77
N ALA A 206 -0.16 3.39 -3.64
CA ALA A 206 0.30 4.70 -4.07
C ALA A 206 0.12 4.87 -5.58
N ALA A 207 0.50 3.88 -6.38
CA ALA A 207 0.36 3.89 -7.84
C ALA A 207 -1.12 3.98 -8.29
N ASP A 208 -2.03 3.24 -7.65
CA ASP A 208 -3.48 3.34 -7.87
C ASP A 208 -3.97 4.78 -7.67
N ARG A 209 -3.57 5.39 -6.55
CA ARG A 209 -4.03 6.73 -6.17
C ARG A 209 -3.41 7.83 -7.00
N PHE A 210 -2.13 7.72 -7.37
CA PHE A 210 -1.47 8.66 -8.27
C PHE A 210 -2.08 8.64 -9.66
N SER A 211 -2.40 7.44 -10.17
CA SER A 211 -3.07 7.28 -11.47
C SER A 211 -4.47 7.89 -11.44
N ARG A 212 -5.28 7.57 -10.42
CA ARG A 212 -6.65 8.10 -10.27
C ARG A 212 -6.69 9.60 -10.04
N ALA A 213 -5.70 10.16 -9.34
CA ALA A 213 -5.59 11.60 -9.11
C ALA A 213 -5.08 12.38 -10.33
N GLY A 214 -4.66 11.70 -11.40
CA GLY A 214 -4.02 12.32 -12.56
C GLY A 214 -2.62 12.88 -12.26
N ILE A 215 -2.01 12.50 -11.13
CA ILE A 215 -0.63 12.85 -10.76
C ILE A 215 0.32 12.10 -11.71
N ALA A 216 0.14 10.77 -11.79
CA ALA A 216 0.72 9.99 -12.87
C ALA A 216 -0.15 10.17 -14.11
N ARG A 217 0.28 11.05 -15.03
CA ARG A 217 -0.49 11.44 -16.24
C ARG A 217 -0.88 10.24 -17.11
N ARG A 218 -0.06 9.19 -17.09
CA ARG A 218 -0.27 7.92 -17.78
C ARG A 218 0.20 6.79 -16.87
N VAL A 219 -0.37 5.61 -17.07
CA VAL A 219 0.08 4.37 -16.38
C VAL A 219 1.31 3.83 -17.12
N THR A 220 2.44 4.55 -16.96
CA THR A 220 3.75 4.18 -17.51
C THR A 220 4.81 4.32 -16.44
N LEU A 221 5.91 3.58 -16.56
CA LEU A 221 7.02 3.64 -15.60
C LEU A 221 7.53 5.07 -15.36
N PRO A 222 7.85 5.89 -16.38
CA PRO A 222 8.38 7.23 -16.14
C PRO A 222 7.41 8.14 -15.38
N SER A 223 6.12 8.12 -15.75
CA SER A 223 5.10 8.93 -15.08
C SER A 223 4.84 8.48 -13.63
N LEU A 224 4.95 7.19 -13.35
CA LEU A 224 4.87 6.67 -11.99
C LEU A 224 6.11 7.06 -11.17
N HIS A 225 7.31 6.92 -11.72
CA HIS A 225 8.54 7.34 -11.03
C HIS A 225 8.52 8.83 -10.66
N GLU A 226 8.07 9.71 -11.57
CA GLU A 226 7.91 11.13 -11.29
C GLU A 226 6.93 11.36 -10.12
N ALA A 227 5.77 10.71 -10.13
CA ALA A 227 4.79 10.82 -9.05
C ALA A 227 5.31 10.31 -7.70
N PHE A 228 6.03 9.18 -7.68
CA PHE A 228 6.63 8.63 -6.47
C PHE A 228 7.71 9.54 -5.89
N ALA A 229 8.51 10.18 -6.75
CA ALA A 229 9.52 11.15 -6.34
C ALA A 229 8.86 12.44 -5.79
N GLU A 230 7.86 12.98 -6.49
CA GLU A 230 7.11 14.18 -6.06
C GLU A 230 6.47 14.00 -4.67
N PHE A 231 5.95 12.81 -4.38
CA PHE A 231 5.30 12.50 -3.11
C PHE A 231 6.24 11.96 -2.03
N GLY A 232 7.54 11.82 -2.32
CA GLY A 232 8.52 11.32 -1.35
C GLY A 232 8.18 9.93 -0.81
N PHE A 233 7.68 9.02 -1.65
CA PHE A 233 7.17 7.71 -1.20
C PHE A 233 8.18 6.95 -0.34
N LEU A 234 9.45 6.91 -0.76
CA LEU A 234 10.51 6.23 0.01
C LEU A 234 10.71 6.86 1.39
N ASP A 235 10.56 8.18 1.52
CA ASP A 235 10.63 8.89 2.80
C ASP A 235 9.42 8.65 3.69
N LEU A 236 8.30 8.13 3.15
CA LEU A 236 7.14 7.66 3.92
C LEU A 236 7.27 6.20 4.37
N THR A 237 8.18 5.44 3.78
CA THR A 237 8.31 3.98 3.97
C THR A 237 9.66 3.56 4.53
N GLY A 238 10.19 4.25 5.53
CA GLY A 238 11.46 3.93 6.18
C GLY A 238 12.73 4.50 5.49
N GLY A 239 12.58 5.36 4.49
CA GLY A 239 13.68 5.99 3.76
C GLY A 239 14.22 5.14 2.59
N PRO A 240 15.05 5.73 1.71
CA PRO A 240 15.61 5.06 0.54
C PRO A 240 16.73 4.08 0.92
N SER A 241 16.73 2.90 0.30
CA SER A 241 17.84 1.95 0.28
C SER A 241 18.03 1.40 -1.14
N VAL A 242 19.16 0.74 -1.42
CA VAL A 242 19.38 0.07 -2.72
C VAL A 242 18.29 -0.98 -2.96
N GLU A 243 17.98 -1.78 -1.94
CA GLU A 243 16.91 -2.79 -2.00
C GLU A 243 15.54 -2.15 -2.30
N LYS A 244 15.16 -1.06 -1.61
CA LYS A 244 13.88 -0.36 -1.83
C LYS A 244 13.79 0.30 -3.20
N ARG A 245 14.89 0.83 -3.74
CA ARG A 245 14.90 1.41 -5.10
C ARG A 245 14.69 0.32 -6.15
N TYR A 246 15.42 -0.80 -6.03
CA TYR A 246 15.25 -1.94 -6.91
C TYR A 246 13.82 -2.49 -6.81
N ALA A 247 13.34 -2.79 -5.60
CA ALA A 247 11.99 -3.31 -5.38
C ALA A 247 10.90 -2.37 -5.91
N LEU A 248 11.08 -1.05 -5.78
CA LEU A 248 10.15 -0.06 -6.33
C LEU A 248 10.04 -0.19 -7.85
N GLU A 249 11.17 -0.21 -8.55
CA GLU A 249 11.22 -0.35 -10.00
C GLU A 249 10.50 -1.63 -10.45
N ARG A 250 10.84 -2.77 -9.82
CA ARG A 250 10.22 -4.07 -10.13
C ARG A 250 8.73 -4.10 -9.83
N ALA A 251 8.29 -3.51 -8.72
CA ALA A 251 6.87 -3.42 -8.38
C ALA A 251 6.09 -2.56 -9.39
N LEU A 252 6.67 -1.45 -9.85
CA LEU A 252 6.04 -0.59 -10.85
C LEU A 252 5.98 -1.25 -12.23
N GLU A 253 6.99 -2.04 -12.60
CA GLU A 253 6.95 -2.85 -13.83
C GLU A 253 5.77 -3.82 -13.82
N VAL A 254 5.59 -4.55 -12.71
CA VAL A 254 4.43 -5.42 -12.53
C VAL A 254 3.16 -4.60 -12.62
N PHE A 255 3.05 -3.49 -11.89
CA PHE A 255 1.86 -2.64 -11.86
C PHE A 255 1.42 -2.21 -13.27
N VAL A 256 2.38 -1.75 -14.10
CA VAL A 256 2.10 -1.38 -15.49
C VAL A 256 1.69 -2.59 -16.32
N SER A 257 2.36 -3.72 -16.14
CA SER A 257 2.12 -4.96 -16.91
C SER A 257 0.76 -5.60 -16.62
N VAL A 258 0.19 -5.36 -15.44
CA VAL A 258 -1.17 -5.78 -15.08
C VAL A 258 -2.23 -4.68 -15.35
N HIS A 259 -1.89 -3.66 -16.15
CA HIS A 259 -2.77 -2.53 -16.47
C HIS A 259 -3.18 -1.64 -15.28
N GLY A 260 -2.34 -1.56 -14.24
CA GLY A 260 -2.54 -0.71 -13.08
C GLY A 260 -3.85 -1.01 -12.35
N ALA A 261 -4.66 0.02 -12.10
CA ALA A 261 -5.99 -0.13 -11.47
C ALA A 261 -6.98 -0.96 -12.32
N GLY A 262 -6.75 -1.08 -13.64
CA GLY A 262 -7.54 -1.92 -14.53
C GLY A 262 -7.48 -3.42 -14.20
N ARG A 263 -6.49 -3.86 -13.41
CA ARG A 263 -6.32 -5.26 -12.98
C ARG A 263 -7.57 -5.83 -12.30
N PHE A 264 -8.31 -5.02 -11.55
CA PHE A 264 -9.51 -5.49 -10.85
C PHE A 264 -10.64 -5.83 -11.82
N ALA A 265 -10.88 -4.98 -12.83
CA ALA A 265 -11.85 -5.26 -13.88
C ALA A 265 -11.44 -6.45 -14.75
N ALA A 266 -10.14 -6.60 -15.02
CA ALA A 266 -9.61 -7.78 -15.72
C ALA A 266 -9.87 -9.07 -14.94
N SER A 267 -9.70 -9.03 -13.61
CA SER A 267 -10.00 -10.14 -12.71
C SER A 267 -11.47 -10.54 -12.70
N GLU A 268 -12.38 -9.57 -12.59
CA GLU A 268 -13.83 -9.83 -12.67
C GLU A 268 -14.23 -10.45 -14.02
N ASN A 269 -13.63 -9.97 -15.12
CA ASN A 269 -13.84 -10.56 -16.44
C ASN A 269 -13.32 -12.00 -16.49
N ALA A 270 -12.13 -12.27 -15.97
CA ALA A 270 -11.56 -13.61 -15.96
C ALA A 270 -12.43 -14.61 -15.16
N LEU A 271 -12.99 -14.18 -14.02
CA LEU A 271 -13.90 -14.99 -13.21
C LEU A 271 -15.24 -15.22 -13.91
N SER A 272 -15.85 -14.17 -14.46
CA SER A 272 -17.16 -14.26 -15.11
C SER A 272 -17.15 -15.05 -16.42
N THR A 273 -16.02 -15.06 -17.13
CA THR A 273 -15.84 -15.83 -18.38
C THR A 273 -15.28 -17.23 -18.16
N GLY A 274 -14.97 -17.62 -16.92
CA GLY A 274 -14.39 -18.92 -16.59
C GLY A 274 -12.96 -19.11 -17.09
N ARG A 275 -12.23 -18.03 -17.38
CA ARG A 275 -10.78 -18.08 -17.70
C ARG A 275 -9.96 -18.53 -16.50
N THR A 276 -10.43 -18.21 -15.29
CA THR A 276 -9.93 -18.78 -14.03
C THR A 276 -11.08 -19.37 -13.24
N ASN A 277 -10.86 -20.54 -12.65
CA ASN A 277 -11.82 -21.21 -11.77
C ASN A 277 -11.48 -21.03 -10.29
N ASP A 278 -10.26 -20.58 -9.96
CA ASP A 278 -9.90 -20.21 -8.59
C ASP A 278 -10.18 -18.71 -8.38
N PRO A 279 -11.11 -18.33 -7.47
CA PRO A 279 -11.40 -16.94 -7.15
C PRO A 279 -10.41 -16.32 -6.16
N ARG A 280 -9.44 -17.09 -5.67
CA ARG A 280 -8.46 -16.60 -4.70
C ARG A 280 -7.33 -15.83 -5.40
N PRO A 281 -6.77 -14.80 -4.75
CA PRO A 281 -5.56 -14.14 -5.22
C PRO A 281 -4.39 -15.11 -5.42
N PHE A 282 -3.45 -14.75 -6.29
CA PHE A 282 -2.18 -15.45 -6.43
C PHE A 282 -1.01 -14.54 -6.08
N GLY A 283 0.16 -15.13 -5.81
CA GLY A 283 1.38 -14.41 -5.50
C GLY A 283 2.34 -14.37 -6.69
N ILE A 284 3.07 -13.26 -6.81
CA ILE A 284 4.26 -13.19 -7.66
C ILE A 284 5.47 -12.78 -6.83
N VAL A 285 6.62 -13.37 -7.11
CA VAL A 285 7.88 -13.06 -6.41
C VAL A 285 9.01 -12.84 -7.40
N ASP A 286 9.76 -11.75 -7.20
CA ASP A 286 10.96 -11.49 -7.99
C ASP A 286 12.05 -12.51 -7.61
N LYS A 287 12.56 -13.26 -8.59
CA LYS A 287 13.60 -14.28 -8.37
C LYS A 287 14.92 -13.68 -7.90
N LYS A 288 15.22 -12.42 -8.25
CA LYS A 288 16.45 -11.71 -7.85
C LYS A 288 16.31 -11.04 -6.49
N LEU A 289 15.08 -10.74 -6.05
CA LEU A 289 14.80 -10.24 -4.71
C LEU A 289 13.60 -10.98 -4.10
N PRO A 290 13.76 -12.26 -3.70
CA PRO A 290 12.65 -13.09 -3.23
C PRO A 290 12.32 -12.82 -1.76
N ARG A 291 12.04 -11.56 -1.42
CA ARG A 291 11.81 -11.10 -0.04
C ARG A 291 10.37 -11.30 0.41
N ALA A 292 9.42 -10.91 -0.42
CA ALA A 292 8.00 -11.04 -0.15
C ALA A 292 7.22 -11.12 -1.47
N PRO A 293 6.18 -11.95 -1.54
CA PRO A 293 5.35 -12.03 -2.72
C PRO A 293 4.39 -10.83 -2.77
N LYS A 294 4.15 -10.30 -3.97
CA LYS A 294 3.06 -9.36 -4.23
C LYS A 294 1.81 -10.17 -4.59
N ALA A 295 0.72 -9.95 -3.86
CA ALA A 295 -0.57 -10.53 -4.18
C ALA A 295 -1.21 -9.83 -5.38
N LEU A 296 -1.78 -10.58 -6.31
CA LEU A 296 -2.54 -10.09 -7.46
C LEU A 296 -3.95 -10.71 -7.48
N PRO A 297 -4.97 -9.99 -7.99
CA PRO A 297 -6.30 -10.56 -8.18
C PRO A 297 -6.29 -11.77 -9.12
N PRO A 298 -7.23 -12.73 -8.98
CA PRO A 298 -7.28 -13.94 -9.80
C PRO A 298 -7.44 -13.62 -11.29
N GLY A 299 -6.86 -14.44 -12.16
CA GLY A 299 -7.05 -14.36 -13.61
C GLY A 299 -6.53 -13.08 -14.27
N VAL A 300 -5.77 -12.28 -13.54
CA VAL A 300 -4.98 -11.19 -14.12
C VAL A 300 -3.76 -11.83 -14.78
N ASP A 301 -3.97 -12.26 -16.02
CA ASP A 301 -2.87 -12.56 -16.94
C ASP A 301 -2.21 -11.22 -17.28
N ALA A 302 -1.08 -10.93 -16.65
CA ALA A 302 -0.22 -9.90 -17.21
C ALA A 302 0.20 -10.35 -18.61
N SER A 303 0.60 -9.41 -19.43
CA SER A 303 1.47 -9.71 -20.57
C SER A 303 2.84 -10.20 -20.04
N PHE A 304 2.85 -11.37 -19.39
CA PHE A 304 3.99 -11.94 -18.68
C PHE A 304 5.09 -12.38 -19.64
N ASP A 305 4.87 -12.38 -20.95
CA ASP A 305 5.92 -12.64 -21.95
C ASP A 305 7.20 -11.79 -21.73
N VAL A 306 7.08 -10.60 -21.12
CA VAL A 306 8.21 -9.72 -20.79
C VAL A 306 8.76 -9.94 -19.35
N LEU A 307 7.95 -10.49 -18.43
CA LEU A 307 8.28 -10.60 -17.00
C LEU A 307 8.62 -12.05 -16.54
N ASP A 308 8.16 -13.07 -17.26
CA ASP A 308 8.10 -14.49 -16.82
C ASP A 308 9.48 -15.06 -16.42
N ALA A 309 10.54 -14.65 -17.12
CA ALA A 309 11.89 -15.09 -16.78
C ALA A 309 12.33 -14.63 -15.37
N SER A 310 11.91 -13.45 -14.92
CA SER A 310 12.38 -12.83 -13.66
C SER A 310 11.47 -13.06 -12.47
N PHE A 311 10.20 -13.45 -12.68
CA PHE A 311 9.24 -13.69 -11.61
C PHE A 311 8.87 -15.16 -11.48
N SER A 312 8.48 -15.58 -10.27
CA SER A 312 7.84 -16.88 -10.04
C SER A 312 6.42 -16.66 -9.59
N HIS A 313 5.51 -17.51 -10.08
CA HIS A 313 4.13 -17.54 -9.65
C HIS A 313 3.98 -18.47 -8.44
N LEU A 314 3.15 -18.03 -7.50
CA LEU A 314 2.75 -18.78 -6.32
C LEU A 314 1.23 -18.85 -6.33
N ASP A 315 0.67 -20.03 -6.10
CA ASP A 315 -0.76 -20.12 -5.79
C ASP A 315 -1.06 -19.43 -4.44
N TYR A 316 -2.34 -19.37 -4.09
CA TYR A 316 -2.78 -18.72 -2.85
C TYR A 316 -2.09 -19.31 -1.62
N ASP A 317 -2.03 -20.64 -1.52
CA ASP A 317 -1.57 -21.34 -0.33
C ASP A 317 -0.04 -21.20 -0.18
N ALA A 318 0.72 -21.36 -1.28
CA ALA A 318 2.16 -21.13 -1.34
C ALA A 318 2.54 -19.66 -1.05
N MET A 319 1.68 -18.70 -1.42
CA MET A 319 1.88 -17.30 -1.07
C MET A 319 1.68 -17.05 0.43
N GLN A 320 0.72 -17.70 1.09
CA GLN A 320 0.49 -17.52 2.53
C GLN A 320 1.61 -18.10 3.39
N CYS A 321 2.21 -19.22 2.97
CA CYS A 321 3.32 -19.87 3.67
C CYS A 321 4.70 -19.53 3.07
N PHE A 322 4.79 -18.44 2.31
CA PHE A 322 6.02 -18.08 1.61
C PHE A 322 7.16 -17.77 2.59
N GLU A 323 8.22 -18.57 2.53
CA GLU A 323 9.44 -18.37 3.30
C GLU A 323 10.62 -18.09 2.35
N PRO A 324 11.23 -16.88 2.40
CA PRO A 324 12.32 -16.49 1.50
C PRO A 324 13.47 -17.49 1.41
N ASP A 325 13.92 -17.99 2.57
CA ASP A 325 15.07 -18.88 2.67
C ASP A 325 14.75 -20.29 2.15
N ALA A 326 13.49 -20.74 2.28
CA ALA A 326 13.04 -21.99 1.68
C ALA A 326 12.97 -21.84 0.15
N PHE A 327 12.39 -20.74 -0.32
CA PHE A 327 12.25 -20.45 -1.75
C PHE A 327 13.60 -20.40 -2.48
N VAL A 328 14.59 -19.68 -1.93
CA VAL A 328 15.95 -19.58 -2.51
C VAL A 328 16.64 -20.93 -2.54
N ARG A 329 16.51 -21.72 -1.46
CA ARG A 329 17.10 -23.06 -1.36
C ARG A 329 16.52 -24.00 -2.42
N ASP A 330 15.20 -24.05 -2.55
CA ASP A 330 14.52 -24.91 -3.51
C ASP A 330 14.84 -24.51 -4.95
N ALA A 331 14.88 -23.20 -5.23
CA ALA A 331 15.29 -22.69 -6.53
C ALA A 331 16.74 -23.09 -6.87
N SER A 332 17.65 -23.00 -5.89
CA SER A 332 19.06 -23.39 -6.04
C SER A 332 19.21 -24.89 -6.28
N LEU A 333 18.48 -25.73 -5.54
CA LEU A 333 18.48 -27.19 -5.74
C LEU A 333 17.97 -27.58 -7.13
N ARG A 334 16.89 -26.95 -7.60
CA ARG A 334 16.38 -27.16 -8.97
C ARG A 334 17.37 -26.73 -10.03
N ALA A 335 18.03 -25.59 -9.86
CA ALA A 335 19.05 -25.11 -10.78
C ALA A 335 20.24 -26.08 -10.84
N LEU A 336 20.72 -26.55 -9.70
CA LEU A 336 21.80 -27.54 -9.61
C LEU A 336 21.41 -28.87 -10.26
N SER A 337 20.18 -29.34 -10.06
CA SER A 337 19.69 -30.55 -10.73
C SER A 337 19.70 -30.39 -12.25
N ARG A 338 19.19 -29.26 -12.77
CA ARG A 338 19.20 -28.99 -14.21
C ARG A 338 20.61 -28.91 -14.79
N LEU A 339 21.56 -28.30 -14.08
CA LEU A 339 22.96 -28.27 -14.51
C LEU A 339 23.57 -29.66 -14.57
N ARG A 340 23.27 -30.53 -13.58
CA ARG A 340 23.69 -31.93 -13.59
C ARG A 340 23.08 -32.71 -14.76
N ASP A 341 21.80 -32.53 -15.02
CA ASP A 341 21.09 -33.20 -16.13
C ASP A 341 21.64 -32.76 -17.50
N LEU A 342 22.05 -31.49 -17.62
CA LEU A 342 22.71 -30.94 -18.81
C LEU A 342 24.21 -31.30 -18.91
N GLN A 343 24.74 -32.10 -17.98
CA GLN A 343 26.16 -32.45 -17.87
C GLN A 343 27.09 -31.22 -17.80
N ILE A 344 26.58 -30.09 -17.32
CA ILE A 344 27.36 -28.88 -17.14
C ILE A 344 28.09 -28.99 -15.80
N ALA A 345 29.38 -29.31 -15.86
CA ALA A 345 30.24 -29.30 -14.68
C ALA A 345 30.55 -27.84 -14.29
N PRO A 346 30.47 -27.49 -12.99
CA PRO A 346 30.94 -26.19 -12.53
C PRO A 346 32.44 -26.05 -12.84
N THR A 347 32.82 -24.92 -13.44
CA THR A 347 34.21 -24.60 -13.81
C THR A 347 35.10 -24.29 -12.62
N MET A 348 34.52 -24.09 -11.44
CA MET A 348 35.22 -23.88 -10.17
C MET A 348 34.59 -24.73 -9.07
N THR A 349 35.44 -25.24 -8.19
CA THR A 349 35.09 -25.97 -6.98
C THR A 349 34.54 -25.04 -5.89
N SER A 350 33.84 -25.61 -4.90
CA SER A 350 33.32 -24.84 -3.75
C SER A 350 34.45 -24.14 -2.98
N ASP A 351 35.64 -24.72 -2.97
CA ASP A 351 36.82 -24.17 -2.28
C ASP A 351 37.38 -22.95 -3.02
N GLU A 352 37.40 -22.98 -4.36
CA GLU A 352 37.82 -21.84 -5.19
C GLU A 352 36.84 -20.65 -5.09
N ILE A 353 35.54 -20.91 -5.00
CA ILE A 353 34.53 -19.87 -4.76
C ILE A 353 34.72 -19.26 -3.37
N THR A 354 34.94 -20.09 -2.35
CA THR A 354 35.13 -19.62 -0.97
C THR A 354 36.39 -18.77 -0.84
N ALA A 355 37.46 -19.12 -1.56
CA ALA A 355 38.69 -18.34 -1.64
C ALA A 355 38.48 -16.96 -2.31
N LEU A 356 37.63 -16.88 -3.35
CA LEU A 356 37.30 -15.62 -4.03
C LEU A 356 36.38 -14.69 -3.22
N THR A 357 35.54 -15.23 -2.33
CA THR A 357 34.60 -14.46 -1.50
C THR A 357 35.15 -14.00 -0.15
N ARG A 358 36.41 -14.35 0.16
CA ARG A 358 37.06 -14.08 1.45
C ARG A 358 37.88 -12.80 1.51
N ASP A 359 37.86 -11.98 0.46
CA ASP A 359 38.48 -10.64 0.45
C ASP A 359 37.49 -9.52 0.82
#